data_AF-A0A971FZX8-F1
#
_entry.id   AF-A0A971FZX8-F1
#
_cell.length_a   1.000
_cell.length_b   1.000
_cell.length_c   1.000
_cell.angle_alpha   90.00
_cell.angle_beta   90.00
_cell.angle_gamma   90.00
#
_symmetry.space_group_name_H-M   'P 1'
#
loop_
_entity.id
_entity.type
_entity.pdbx_description
1 polymer ?
#
loop_
_entity_poly.entity_id
_entity_poly.type
_entity_poly.pdbx_seq_one_letter_code
_entity_poly.pdbx_strand_id
1 'polypeptide(L)'
;MRHGTCIKCGAATVRAAKNGVEMGERTGRTFVRPHLDAGFRGIVRNQPVDLWAFACATCGYLELHLLDPPALSFIAERWVEVPPTPPPAPPSATP
;
A
#
# COMPACT_ATOMS: atom_id res chain seq x y z
N MET A 1 0.25 3.92 10.78
CA MET A 1 -0.55 3.36 11.92
C MET A 1 0.22 2.43 12.87
N ARG A 2 1.50 2.14 12.61
CA ARG A 2 2.31 1.15 13.33
C ARG A 2 2.45 1.38 14.84
N HIS A 3 2.34 2.62 15.32
CA HIS A 3 2.44 2.97 16.74
C HIS A 3 1.06 2.97 17.46
N GLY A 4 0.07 2.27 16.93
CA GLY A 4 -1.26 2.15 17.56
C GLY A 4 -2.17 3.37 17.42
N THR A 5 -1.70 4.45 16.77
CA THR A 5 -2.46 5.69 16.55
C THR A 5 -2.81 5.89 15.08
N CYS A 6 -4.04 6.33 14.82
CA CYS A 6 -4.52 6.61 13.47
C CYS A 6 -3.94 7.93 12.91
N ILE A 7 -3.29 7.89 11.75
CA ILE A 7 -2.74 9.10 11.11
C ILE A 7 -3.82 10.05 10.58
N LYS A 8 -5.05 9.56 10.34
CA LYS A 8 -6.16 10.37 9.83
C LYS A 8 -6.95 11.07 10.94
N CYS A 9 -7.30 10.37 12.01
CA CYS A 9 -8.18 10.92 13.06
C CYS A 9 -7.56 10.96 14.47
N GLY A 10 -6.33 10.48 14.66
CA GLY A 10 -5.64 10.48 15.96
C GLY A 10 -6.14 9.43 16.97
N ALA A 11 -7.15 8.61 16.63
CA ALA A 11 -7.67 7.60 17.56
C ALA A 11 -6.68 6.46 17.83
N ALA A 12 -6.66 5.95 19.06
CA ALA A 12 -5.84 4.81 19.50
C ALA A 12 -6.53 3.44 19.33
N THR A 13 -7.44 3.32 18.35
CA THR A 13 -8.26 2.12 18.09
C THR A 13 -7.75 1.30 16.90
N VAL A 14 -6.44 1.34 16.65
CA VAL A 14 -5.81 0.62 15.54
C VAL A 14 -5.77 -0.87 15.84
N ARG A 15 -6.24 -1.68 14.88
CA ARG A 15 -6.15 -3.14 14.86
C ARG A 15 -5.21 -3.55 13.73
N ALA A 16 -4.47 -4.64 13.92
CA ALA A 16 -3.54 -5.16 12.92
C ALA A 16 -3.76 -6.65 12.66
N ALA A 17 -3.59 -7.08 11.41
CA ALA A 17 -3.65 -8.48 11.01
C ALA A 17 -2.65 -8.76 9.89
N LYS A 18 -1.96 -9.90 9.98
CA LYS A 18 -1.09 -10.42 8.92
C LYS A 18 -1.98 -11.11 7.87
N ASN A 19 -1.85 -10.69 6.61
CA ASN A 19 -2.72 -11.07 5.49
C ASN A 19 -4.22 -10.87 5.83
N GLY A 20 -4.54 -9.84 6.63
CA GLY A 20 -5.91 -9.55 7.07
C GLY A 20 -6.82 -8.94 6.00
N VAL A 21 -6.27 -8.70 4.80
CA VAL A 21 -7.02 -8.24 3.64
C VAL A 21 -6.71 -9.20 2.50
N GLU A 22 -7.72 -9.96 2.09
CA GLU A 22 -7.63 -10.88 0.96
C GLU A 22 -8.11 -10.16 -0.31
N MET A 23 -7.20 -9.91 -1.25
CA MET A 23 -7.52 -9.29 -2.54
C MET A 23 -7.33 -10.32 -3.67
N GLY A 24 -8.35 -11.16 -3.90
CA GLY A 24 -8.40 -12.11 -5.02
C GLY A 24 -7.90 -13.55 -4.74
N GLU A 25 -8.40 -14.48 -5.57
CA GLU A 25 -8.43 -15.96 -5.46
C GLU A 25 -7.86 -16.61 -4.19
N ARG A 26 -8.72 -16.77 -3.17
CA ARG A 26 -9.02 -17.96 -2.33
C ARG A 26 -7.88 -18.88 -1.85
N THR A 27 -6.65 -18.42 -1.88
CA THR A 27 -5.45 -19.24 -1.64
C THR A 27 -4.80 -18.94 -0.28
N GLY A 28 -5.42 -18.09 0.55
CA GLY A 28 -4.90 -17.72 1.87
C GLY A 28 -3.59 -16.93 1.83
N ARG A 29 -3.19 -16.43 0.65
CA ARG A 29 -1.98 -15.62 0.45
C ARG A 29 -2.33 -14.34 -0.30
N THR A 30 -1.64 -13.27 0.05
CA THR A 30 -1.71 -12.00 -0.68
C THR A 30 -0.74 -12.06 -1.86
N PHE A 31 -1.08 -11.41 -2.97
CA PHE A 31 -0.21 -11.31 -4.14
C PHE A 31 -0.06 -9.87 -4.59
N VAL A 32 1.14 -9.50 -5.02
CA VAL A 32 1.36 -8.28 -5.80
C VAL A 32 1.51 -8.65 -7.28
N ARG A 33 0.89 -7.86 -8.14
CA ARG A 33 0.85 -8.05 -9.60
C ARG A 33 1.77 -7.02 -10.26
N PRO A 34 2.39 -7.31 -11.41
CA PRO A 34 3.16 -6.30 -12.14
C PRO A 34 2.22 -5.20 -12.68
N HIS A 35 2.77 -4.01 -12.94
CA HIS A 35 2.06 -3.01 -13.74
C HIS A 35 1.96 -3.51 -15.18
N LEU A 36 0.79 -3.35 -15.81
CA LEU A 36 0.54 -3.81 -17.17
C LEU A 36 -0.04 -2.66 -18.00
N ASP A 37 0.53 -2.44 -19.17
CA ASP A 37 0.02 -1.45 -20.12
C ASP A 37 -1.35 -1.85 -20.68
N ALA A 38 -2.09 -0.83 -21.13
CA ALA A 38 -3.32 -1.03 -21.87
C ALA A 38 -3.06 -1.91 -23.11
N GLY A 39 -3.76 -3.03 -23.20
CA GLY A 39 -3.62 -3.96 -24.33
C GLY A 39 -2.59 -5.07 -24.15
N PHE A 40 -2.00 -5.24 -22.95
CA PHE A 40 -1.14 -6.39 -22.65
C PHE A 40 -1.82 -7.72 -23.02
N ARG A 41 -1.14 -8.53 -23.84
CA ARG A 41 -1.54 -9.90 -24.18
C ARG A 41 -0.39 -10.84 -23.81
N GLY A 42 -0.54 -11.57 -22.71
CA GLY A 42 0.51 -12.47 -22.22
C GLY A 42 0.16 -13.13 -20.90
N ILE A 43 1.13 -13.89 -20.35
CA ILE A 43 1.00 -14.56 -19.06
C ILE A 43 1.52 -13.64 -17.96
N VAL A 44 0.75 -13.49 -16.88
CA VAL A 44 1.14 -12.72 -15.70
C VAL A 44 1.73 -13.67 -14.66
N ARG A 45 2.89 -13.33 -14.10
CA ARG A 45 3.42 -13.98 -12.89
C ARG A 45 3.24 -13.04 -11.71
N ASN A 46 2.40 -13.45 -10.77
CA ASN A 46 2.20 -12.72 -9.52
C ASN A 46 3.26 -13.14 -8.50
N GLN A 47 3.67 -12.20 -7.66
CA GLN A 47 4.58 -12.46 -6.56
C GLN A 47 3.75 -12.70 -5.28
N PRO A 48 3.84 -13.86 -4.62
CA PRO A 48 3.18 -14.08 -3.33
C PRO A 48 3.89 -13.29 -2.24
N VAL A 49 3.14 -12.71 -1.31
CA VAL A 49 3.68 -11.81 -0.28
C VAL A 49 3.00 -11.96 1.06
N ASP A 50 3.68 -11.50 2.11
CA ASP A 50 3.09 -11.23 3.41
C ASP A 50 2.78 -9.74 3.55
N LEU A 51 1.51 -9.41 3.77
CA LEU A 51 1.01 -8.06 3.90
C LEU A 51 0.50 -7.81 5.31
N TRP A 52 0.92 -6.73 5.96
CA TRP A 52 0.33 -6.29 7.21
C TRP A 52 -0.76 -5.26 6.95
N ALA A 53 -1.98 -5.55 7.39
CA ALA A 53 -3.09 -4.61 7.35
C ALA A 53 -3.27 -3.96 8.72
N PHE A 54 -3.36 -2.63 8.75
CA PHE A 54 -3.67 -1.84 9.93
C PHE A 54 -4.96 -1.06 9.68
N ALA A 55 -5.99 -1.31 10.50
CA ALA A 55 -7.29 -0.66 10.37
C ALA A 55 -7.60 0.17 11.61
N CYS A 56 -8.04 1.42 11.44
CA CYS A 56 -8.60 2.23 12.51
C CYS A 56 -10.08 1.88 12.70
N ALA A 57 -10.44 1.32 13.85
CA ALA A 57 -11.83 0.96 14.14
C ALA A 57 -12.76 2.16 14.40
N THR A 58 -12.21 3.39 14.48
CA THR A 58 -12.99 4.62 14.69
C THR A 58 -13.38 5.29 13.38
N CYS A 59 -12.43 5.49 12.45
CA CYS A 59 -12.71 6.20 11.19
C CYS A 59 -12.67 5.30 9.95
N GLY A 60 -12.37 4.00 10.10
CA GLY A 60 -12.33 3.04 9.01
C GLY A 60 -11.10 3.12 8.11
N TYR A 61 -10.14 4.03 8.37
CA TYR A 61 -8.93 4.12 7.55
C TYR A 61 -8.09 2.84 7.63
N LEU A 62 -7.64 2.38 6.47
CA LEU A 62 -6.85 1.16 6.27
C LEU A 62 -5.48 1.50 5.67
N GLU A 63 -4.42 0.99 6.29
CA GLU A 63 -3.03 1.12 5.86
C GLU A 63 -2.44 -0.28 5.62
N LEU A 64 -1.83 -0.51 4.46
CA LEU A 64 -1.24 -1.79 4.07
C LEU A 64 0.29 -1.65 4.02
N HIS A 65 1.01 -2.52 4.72
CA HIS A 65 2.47 -2.56 4.75
C HIS A 65 2.98 -3.85 4.12
N LEU A 66 3.75 -3.69 3.06
CA LEU A 66 4.54 -4.76 2.47
C LEU A 66 5.95 -4.73 3.07
N LEU A 67 6.37 -5.83 3.70
CA LEU A 67 7.68 -5.91 4.39
C LEU A 67 8.60 -6.98 3.78
N ASP A 68 8.13 -7.71 2.77
CA ASP A 68 8.87 -8.80 2.15
C ASP A 68 9.90 -8.24 1.13
N PRO A 69 11.21 -8.42 1.33
CA PRO A 69 12.23 -7.85 0.44
C PRO A 69 12.09 -8.26 -1.03
N PRO A 70 11.88 -9.56 -1.38
CA PRO A 70 11.59 -9.97 -2.76
C PRO A 70 10.41 -9.23 -3.39
N ALA A 71 9.35 -8.97 -2.61
CA ALA A 71 8.21 -8.23 -3.09
C ALA A 71 8.52 -6.75 -3.34
N LEU A 72 9.35 -6.14 -2.49
CA LEU A 72 9.82 -4.76 -2.70
C LEU A 72 10.69 -4.66 -3.96
N SER A 73 11.59 -5.62 -4.20
CA SER A 73 12.35 -5.68 -5.45
C SER A 73 11.45 -5.85 -6.67
N PHE A 74 10.46 -6.74 -6.59
CA PHE A 74 9.48 -6.93 -7.67
C PHE A 74 8.72 -5.64 -7.99
N ILE A 75 8.30 -4.87 -6.97
CA ILE A 75 7.65 -3.57 -7.17
C ILE A 75 8.59 -2.58 -7.84
N ALA A 76 9.81 -2.43 -7.33
CA ALA A 76 10.80 -1.50 -7.88
C ALA A 76 11.10 -1.78 -9.36
N GLU A 77 11.08 -3.05 -9.77
CA GLU A 77 11.34 -3.45 -11.16
C GLU A 77 10.11 -3.38 -12.07
N ARG A 78 8.90 -3.59 -11.55
CA ARG A 78 7.70 -3.87 -12.36
C ARG A 78 6.59 -2.84 -12.23
N TRP A 79 6.67 -1.89 -11.31
CA TRP A 79 5.68 -0.83 -11.15
C TRP A 79 6.17 0.49 -11.72
N VAL A 80 5.23 1.36 -12.06
CA VAL A 80 5.54 2.71 -12.52
C VAL A 80 5.88 3.58 -11.31
N GLU A 81 7.01 4.29 -11.39
CA GLU A 81 7.41 5.26 -10.37
C GLU A 81 6.46 6.47 -10.39
N VAL A 82 6.02 6.88 -9.20
CA VAL A 82 5.23 8.12 -9.02
C VAL A 82 6.17 9.21 -8.51
N PRO A 83 6.42 10.29 -9.27
CA PRO A 83 7.32 11.35 -8.84
C PRO A 83 6.75 12.09 -7.62
N PRO A 84 7.60 12.57 -6.70
CA PRO A 84 7.15 13.34 -5.55
C PRO A 84 6.50 14.64 -6.03
N THR A 85 5.31 14.95 -5.50
CA THR A 85 4.73 16.28 -5.70
C THR A 85 5.54 17.28 -4.87
N PRO A 86 6.09 18.36 -5.47
CA PRO A 86 6.77 19.38 -4.69
C PRO A 86 5.80 19.99 -3.67
N PRO A 87 6.28 20.38 -2.48
CA PRO A 87 5.43 21.04 -1.50
C PRO A 87 4.83 22.31 -2.13
N PRO A 88 3.60 22.69 -1.74
CA PRO A 88 3.01 23.93 -2.20
C PRO A 88 3.96 25.09 -1.90
N ALA A 89 4.20 25.96 -2.88
CA ALA A 89 5.03 27.13 -2.68
C ALA A 89 4.50 27.93 -1.48
N PRO A 90 5.39 28.48 -0.63
CA PRO A 90 4.95 29.34 0.46
C PRO A 90 4.12 30.48 -0.14
N PRO A 91 3.05 30.94 0.54
CA PRO A 91 2.26 32.06 0.04
C PRO A 91 3.20 33.25 -0.19
N SER A 92 3.25 33.74 -1.43
CA SER A 92 4.00 34.94 -1.77
C SER A 92 3.56 36.05 -0.82
N ALA A 93 4.48 36.57 -0.01
CA ALA A 93 4.20 37.74 0.80
C ALA A 93 3.84 38.88 -0.15
N THR A 94 2.57 39.29 -0.15
CA THR A 94 2.12 40.50 -0.83
C THR A 94 2.81 41.68 -0.14
N PRO A 95 3.52 42.56 -0.89
CA PRO A 95 4.15 43.76 -0.33
C PRO A 95 3.13 44.77 0.19
#